data_AF-A0A661DHN1-F1
#
_entry.id   AF-A0A661DHN1-F1
#
_cell.length_a   1.000
_cell.length_b   1.000
_cell.length_c   1.000
_cell.angle_alpha   90.00
_cell.angle_beta   90.00
_cell.angle_gamma   90.00
#
_symmetry.space_group_name_H-M   'P 1'
#
loop_
_entity.id
_entity.type
_entity.pdbx_description
1 polymer ?
#
loop_
_entity_poly.entity_id
_entity_poly.type
_entity_poly.pdbx_seq_one_letter_code
_entity_poly.pdbx_strand_id
1 'polypeptide(L)'
;MDILSLVGILIGFGAIIGGQALEGGHLGSIMNAVALMIVMGGTLGAVMLQTPLDTFLRAMKMLKWIFRTPEISAEKQLDKILEWN
;
A
#
# COMPACT_ATOMS: atom_id res chain seq x y z
N MET A 1 2.71 3.44 -12.59
CA MET A 1 1.51 2.75 -12.09
C MET A 1 0.86 2.07 -13.26
N ASP A 2 0.41 0.83 -13.09
CA ASP A 2 -0.24 0.06 -14.16
C ASP A 2 -1.74 0.43 -14.29
N ILE A 3 -2.33 0.22 -15.45
CA ILE A 3 -3.74 0.56 -15.73
C ILE A 3 -4.70 -0.21 -14.81
N LEU A 4 -4.35 -1.46 -14.47
CA LEU A 4 -5.08 -2.24 -13.47
C LEU A 4 -5.06 -1.60 -12.08
N SER A 5 -3.94 -0.98 -11.68
CA SER A 5 -3.86 -0.26 -10.42
C SER A 5 -4.82 0.94 -10.40
N LEU A 6 -4.92 1.67 -11.51
CA LEU A 6 -5.84 2.80 -11.64
C LEU A 6 -7.30 2.36 -11.57
N VAL A 7 -7.67 1.31 -12.33
CA VAL A 7 -9.03 0.76 -12.34
C VAL A 7 -9.40 0.19 -10.97
N GLY A 8 -8.48 -0.54 -10.31
CA GLY A 8 -8.70 -1.07 -8.97
C GLY A 8 -8.97 0.01 -7.93
N ILE A 9 -8.24 1.12 -7.99
CA ILE A 9 -8.50 2.29 -7.12
C ILE A 9 -9.91 2.83 -7.37
N LEU A 10 -10.30 3.05 -8.62
CA LEU A 10 -11.63 3.57 -8.95
C LEU A 10 -12.76 2.65 -8.48
N ILE A 11 -12.63 1.34 -8.68
CA ILE A 11 -13.62 0.35 -8.23
C ILE A 11 -13.69 0.33 -6.70
N GLY A 12 -12.54 0.33 -6.01
CA GLY A 12 -12.50 0.30 -4.55
C GLY A 12 -13.17 1.53 -3.92
N PHE A 13 -12.79 2.73 -4.35
CA PHE A 13 -13.44 3.96 -3.88
C PHE A 13 -14.92 4.01 -4.27
N GLY A 14 -15.25 3.60 -5.50
CA GLY A 14 -16.64 3.55 -5.99
C GLY A 14 -17.52 2.60 -5.18
N ALA A 15 -17.02 1.43 -4.78
CA ALA A 15 -17.73 0.48 -3.95
C ALA A 15 -17.98 1.01 -2.52
N ILE A 16 -16.98 1.68 -1.91
CA ILE A 16 -17.11 2.28 -0.58
C ILE A 16 -18.15 3.40 -0.59
N ILE A 17 -18.02 4.34 -1.54
CA ILE A 17 -18.92 5.49 -1.65
C ILE A 17 -20.32 5.03 -2.06
N GLY A 18 -20.42 4.14 -3.05
CA GLY A 18 -21.68 3.59 -3.54
C GLY A 18 -22.41 2.78 -2.47
N GLY A 19 -21.72 1.91 -1.75
CA GLY A 19 -22.30 1.15 -0.65
C GLY A 19 -22.87 2.04 0.46
N GLN A 20 -22.11 3.07 0.85
CA GLN A 20 -22.58 4.04 1.86
C GLN A 20 -23.75 4.90 1.38
N ALA A 21 -23.75 5.29 0.10
CA ALA A 21 -24.88 6.00 -0.50
C ALA A 21 -26.16 5.15 -0.53
N LEU A 22 -26.04 3.84 -0.79
CA LEU A 22 -27.17 2.90 -0.77
C LEU A 22 -27.74 2.68 0.63
N GLU A 23 -26.91 2.75 1.68
CA GLU A 23 -27.35 2.70 3.08
C GLU A 23 -28.00 4.01 3.57
N GLY A 24 -28.05 5.05 2.72
CA GLY A 24 -28.55 6.37 3.10
C GLY A 24 -27.62 7.10 4.08
N GLY A 25 -26.37 6.65 4.21
CA GLY A 25 -25.36 7.22 5.10
C GLY A 25 -24.79 8.54 4.58
N HIS A 26 -24.32 9.38 5.50
CA HIS A 26 -23.55 10.57 5.16
C HIS A 26 -22.06 10.24 5.08
N LEU A 27 -21.30 10.88 4.17
CA LEU A 27 -19.84 10.68 4.07
C LEU A 27 -19.09 10.91 5.40
N GLY A 28 -19.67 11.69 6.32
CA GLY A 28 -19.13 11.91 7.67
C GLY A 28 -19.15 10.66 8.57
N SER A 29 -20.01 9.67 8.32
CA SER A 29 -20.01 8.39 9.08
C SER A 29 -18.75 7.56 8.80
N ILE A 30 -18.20 7.70 7.59
CA ILE A 30 -17.02 6.98 7.11
C ILE A 30 -15.75 7.52 7.77
N MET A 31 -15.69 8.84 8.02
CA MET A 31 -14.54 9.52 8.60
C MET A 31 -14.56 9.50 10.14
N ASN A 32 -14.62 8.30 10.72
CA ASN A 32 -14.57 8.11 12.17
C ASN A 32 -13.12 7.95 12.65
N ALA A 33 -12.64 8.93 13.42
CA ALA A 33 -11.27 8.95 13.97
C ALA A 33 -10.96 7.75 14.87
N VAL A 34 -11.94 7.26 15.64
CA VAL A 34 -11.78 6.09 16.52
C VAL A 34 -11.65 4.82 15.68
N ALA A 35 -12.51 4.65 14.67
CA ALA A 35 -12.44 3.50 13.77
C ALA A 35 -11.09 3.46 13.03
N LEU A 36 -10.61 4.61 12.54
CA LEU A 36 -9.30 4.73 11.91
C LEU A 36 -8.17 4.31 12.86
N MET A 37 -8.19 4.78 14.11
CA MET A 37 -7.19 4.44 15.12
C MET A 37 -7.17 2.94 15.42
N ILE A 38 -8.33 2.29 15.53
CA ILE A 38 -8.43 0.85 15.79
C ILE A 38 -7.89 0.04 14.60
N VAL A 39 -8.29 0.36 13.37
CA VAL A 39 -7.87 -0.40 12.19
C VAL A 39 -6.38 -0.19 11.90
N MET A 40 -5.90 1.05 11.95
CA MET A 40 -4.48 1.37 11.73
C MET A 40 -3.61 0.80 12.85
N GLY A 41 -3.98 1.07 14.11
CA GLY A 41 -3.23 0.60 15.27
C GLY A 41 -3.25 -0.92 15.41
N GLY A 42 -4.41 -1.55 15.19
CA GLY A 42 -4.56 -2.99 15.22
C GLY A 42 -3.74 -3.68 14.14
N THR A 43 -3.78 -3.18 12.90
CA THR A 43 -2.98 -3.72 11.79
C THR A 43 -1.48 -3.54 12.05
N LEU A 44 -1.05 -2.35 12.47
CA LEU A 44 0.35 -2.08 12.78
C LEU A 44 0.85 -2.98 13.92
N GLY A 45 0.07 -3.09 15.01
CA GLY A 45 0.39 -3.93 16.15
C GLY A 45 0.45 -5.42 15.80
N ALA A 46 -0.51 -5.91 15.01
CA ALA A 46 -0.51 -7.29 14.54
C ALA A 46 0.71 -7.60 13.66
N VAL A 47 1.10 -6.68 12.78
CA VAL A 47 2.30 -6.82 11.93
C VAL A 47 3.57 -6.81 12.78
N MET A 48 3.67 -5.89 13.75
CA MET A 48 4.81 -5.83 14.67
C MET A 48 4.96 -7.10 15.51
N LEU A 49 3.83 -7.70 15.95
CA LEU A 49 3.84 -8.95 16.70
C LEU A 49 4.31 -10.13 15.84
N GLN A 50 3.89 -10.18 14.58
CA GLN A 50 4.18 -11.30 13.68
C GLN A 50 5.56 -11.20 13.00
N THR A 51 6.16 -10.01 12.94
CA THR A 51 7.34 -9.75 12.10
C THR A 51 8.60 -9.51 12.93
N PRO A 52 9.73 -10.18 12.65
CA PRO A 52 11.02 -9.87 13.28
C PRO A 52 11.41 -8.41 13.05
N LEU A 53 12.04 -7.79 14.06
CA LEU A 53 12.36 -6.35 14.07
C LEU A 53 13.13 -5.89 12.83
N ASP A 54 14.13 -6.66 12.39
CA ASP A 54 14.95 -6.31 11.20
C ASP A 54 14.13 -6.26 9.91
N THR A 55 13.14 -7.16 9.78
CA THR A 55 12.24 -7.21 8.62
C THR A 55 11.26 -6.05 8.67
N PHE A 56 10.69 -5.75 9.84
CA PHE A 56 9.80 -4.61 10.03
C PHE A 56 10.49 -3.29 9.68
N LEU A 57 11.69 -3.04 10.22
CA LEU A 57 12.46 -1.82 9.94
C LEU A 57 12.83 -1.69 8.46
N ARG A 58 13.14 -2.81 7.78
CA ARG A 58 13.39 -2.82 6.34
C ARG A 58 12.13 -2.47 5.54
N ALA A 59 10.98 -3.06 5.88
CA ALA A 59 9.71 -2.75 5.24
C ALA A 59 9.33 -1.28 5.40
N MET A 60 9.52 -0.71 6.61
CA MET A 60 9.31 0.72 6.85
C MET A 60 10.21 1.61 5.98
N LYS A 61 11.48 1.23 5.76
CA LYS A 61 12.39 1.96 4.84
C LYS A 61 11.97 1.85 3.38
N MET A 62 11.36 0.73 3.00
CA MET A 62 10.86 0.49 1.64
C MET A 62 9.54 1.22 1.36
N LEU A 63 8.84 1.72 2.38
CA LEU A 63 7.56 2.45 2.21
C LEU A 63 7.69 3.64 1.24
N LYS A 64 8.87 4.28 1.20
CA LYS A 64 9.17 5.37 0.24
C LYS A 64 9.08 4.94 -1.23
N TRP A 65 9.20 3.65 -1.52
CA TRP A 65 9.11 3.10 -2.87
C TRP A 65 7.69 3.13 -3.44
N ILE A 66 6.67 3.31 -2.59
CA ILE A 66 5.29 3.56 -3.02
C ILE A 66 5.23 4.80 -3.92
N PHE A 67 6.00 5.84 -3.59
CA PHE A 67 6.04 7.09 -4.36
C PHE A 67 7.17 7.12 -5.38
N ARG A 68 8.31 6.48 -5.09
CA ARG A 68 9.49 6.46 -5.96
C ARG A 68 10.13 5.09 -5.97
N THR A 69 9.69 4.25 -6.91
CA THR A 69 10.30 2.94 -7.15
C THR A 69 11.76 3.11 -7.57
N PRO A 70 12.71 2.35 -7.00
CA PRO A 70 14.08 2.39 -7.47
C PRO A 70 14.13 1.99 -8.96
N GLU A 71 14.80 2.80 -9.77
CA GLU A 71 15.03 2.49 -11.18
C GLU A 71 16.02 1.32 -11.29
N ILE A 72 15.48 0.16 -11.62
CA ILE A 72 16.26 -1.02 -11.96
C ILE A 72 16.41 -1.00 -13.48
N SER A 73 17.52 -0.48 -13.99
CA SER A 73 17.79 -0.47 -15.43
C SER A 73 18.18 -1.88 -15.88
N ALA A 74 17.32 -2.52 -16.66
CA ALA A 74 17.54 -3.84 -17.21
C ALA A 74 18.85 -3.93 -18.01
N GLU A 75 19.21 -2.87 -18.76
CA GLU A 75 20.49 -2.78 -19.50
C GLU A 75 21.70 -2.87 -18.57
N LYS A 76 21.78 -2.08 -17.49
CA LYS A 76 22.91 -2.20 -16.54
C LYS A 76 22.97 -3.54 -15.83
N GLN A 77 21.83 -4.25 -15.70
CA GLN A 77 21.82 -5.60 -15.15
C GLN A 77 22.34 -6.62 -16.18
N LEU A 78 21.97 -6.46 -17.45
CA LEU A 78 22.49 -7.29 -18.55
C LEU A 78 24.00 -7.09 -18.72
N ASP A 79 24.47 -5.85 -18.74
CA ASP A 79 25.90 -5.52 -18.86
C ASP A 79 26.72 -6.18 -17.74
N LYS A 80 26.23 -6.12 -16.50
CA LYS A 80 26.87 -6.79 -15.35
C LYS A 80 26.95 -8.31 -15.50
N ILE A 81 25.94 -8.94 -16.11
CA ILE A 81 25.93 -10.40 -16.32
C ILE A 81 26.89 -10.76 -17.45
N LEU A 82 26.95 -9.94 -18.51
CA LEU A 82 27.85 -10.16 -19.64
C LEU A 82 29.33 -9.92 -19.25
N GLU A 83 29.62 -8.94 -18.39
CA GLU A 83 30.95 -8.68 -17.80
C GLU A 83 31.42 -9.78 -16.83
N TRP A 84 30.51 -10.65 -16.38
CA TRP A 84 30.83 -11.78 -15.50
C TRP A 84 31.31 -13.04 -16.24
N ASN A 85 31.52 -12.96 -17.57
CA ASN A 85 32.24 -13.97 -18.36
C ASN A 85 33.77 -13.84 -18.20
#